data_AF-A0A3N5Q882-F1
#
_entry.id   AF-A0A3N5Q882-F1
#
_cell.length_a   1.000
_cell.length_b   1.000
_cell.length_c   1.000
_cell.angle_alpha   90.00
_cell.angle_beta   90.00
_cell.angle_gamma   90.00
#
_symmetry.space_group_name_H-M   'P 1'
#
loop_
_entity.id
_entity.type
_entity.pdbx_description
1 polymer ?
#
loop_
_entity_poly.entity_id
_entity_poly.type
_entity_poly.pdbx_seq_one_letter_code
_entity_poly.pdbx_strand_id
1 'polypeptide(L)' 'MLILSVIKEIEIIGEAASKISEEIKIKYPEIPWKDIIGMRNRLIHGYFEVNIELVWNTVKNNLPQLLLLFQKL' A
#
# COMPACT_ATOMS: atom_id res chain seq x y z
N MET A 1 10.28 -1.71 -17.50
CA MET A 1 11.05 -2.16 -16.31
C MET A 1 10.77 -1.31 -15.07
N LEU A 2 10.83 0.04 -15.12
CA LEU A 2 10.58 0.89 -13.94
C LEU A 2 9.19 0.72 -13.29
N ILE A 3 8.14 0.59 -14.10
CA ILE A 3 6.77 0.46 -13.57
C ILE A 3 6.55 -0.84 -12.79
N LEU A 4 7.16 -1.95 -13.24
CA LEU A 4 7.06 -3.23 -12.56
C LEU A 4 7.78 -3.19 -11.21
N SER A 5 8.92 -2.49 -11.13
CA SER A 5 9.60 -2.26 -9.84
C SER A 5 8.73 -1.46 -8.88
N VAL A 6 8.09 -0.38 -9.34
CA VAL A 6 7.18 0.43 -8.51
C VAL A 6 6.00 -0.40 -8.00
N ILE A 7 5.36 -1.17 -8.88
CA ILE A 7 4.28 -2.09 -8.49
C ILE A 7 4.78 -3.08 -7.44
N LYS A 8 5.99 -3.63 -7.63
CA LYS A 8 6.57 -4.59 -6.70
C LYS A 8 6.80 -4.01 -5.31
N GLU A 9 7.30 -2.78 -5.22
CA GLU A 9 7.49 -2.10 -3.94
C GLU A 9 6.14 -1.88 -3.22
N ILE A 10 5.08 -1.51 -3.95
CA ILE A 10 3.74 -1.35 -3.37
C ILE A 10 3.18 -2.71 -2.88
N GLU A 11 3.41 -3.79 -3.62
CA GLU A 11 3.06 -5.15 -3.17
C GLU A 11 3.77 -5.52 -1.87
N ILE A 12 5.06 -5.20 -1.74
CA ILE A 12 5.86 -5.49 -0.53
C ILE A 12 5.29 -4.72 0.67
N ILE A 13 4.94 -3.45 0.49
CA ILE A 13 4.30 -2.63 1.54
C ILE A 13 2.98 -3.28 1.98
N GLY A 14 2.15 -3.71 1.03
CA GLY A 14 0.87 -4.37 1.33
C GLY A 14 1.02 -5.74 2.01
N GLU A 15 2.02 -6.52 1.60
CA GLU A 15 2.35 -7.79 2.28
C GLU A 15 2.79 -7.53 3.72
N ALA A 16 3.69 -6.57 3.96
CA ALA A 16 4.14 -6.20 5.29
C ALA A 16 2.98 -5.75 6.18
N ALA A 17 2.08 -4.89 5.67
CA ALA A 17 0.88 -4.46 6.38
C ALA A 17 -0.05 -5.62 6.76
N SER A 18 -0.12 -6.67 5.93
CA SER A 18 -0.93 -7.87 6.22
C SER A 18 -0.39 -8.68 7.40
N LYS A 19 0.91 -8.61 7.68
CA LYS A 19 1.58 -9.34 8.77
C LYS A 19 1.59 -8.60 10.10
N ILE A 20 1.20 -7.33 10.12
CA ILE A 20 1.04 -6.58 11.37
C ILE A 20 -0.08 -7.24 12.20
N SER A 21 0.12 -7.32 13.52
CA SER A 21 -0.88 -7.91 14.42
C SER A 21 -2.15 -7.06 14.48
N GLU A 22 -3.29 -7.72 14.71
CA GLU A 22 -4.57 -7.02 14.83
C GLU A 22 -4.58 -6.02 16.00
N GLU A 23 -3.87 -6.32 17.09
CA GLU A 23 -3.72 -5.40 18.21
C GLU A 23 -3.11 -4.06 17.79
N ILE A 24 -2.05 -4.09 16.97
CA ILE A 24 -1.41 -2.86 16.45
C ILE A 24 -2.32 -2.16 15.45
N LYS A 25 -3.02 -2.90 14.59
CA LYS A 25 -3.98 -2.31 13.64
C LYS A 25 -5.13 -1.59 14.35
N ILE A 26 -5.62 -2.16 15.46
CA ILE A 26 -6.65 -1.55 16.31
C ILE A 26 -6.10 -0.34 17.04
N LYS A 27 -4.85 -0.39 17.50
CA LYS A 27 -4.18 0.72 18.20
C LYS A 27 -3.98 1.94 17.30
N TYR A 28 -3.71 1.75 16.01
CA TYR A 28 -3.46 2.82 15.04
C TYR A 28 -4.47 2.79 13.88
N PRO A 29 -5.75 3.11 14.15
CA PRO A 29 -6.82 3.05 13.14
C PRO A 29 -6.72 4.14 12.07
N GLU A 30 -5.91 5.19 12.29
CA GLU A 30 -5.64 6.25 11.33
C GLU A 30 -4.83 5.77 10.13
N ILE A 31 -4.09 4.66 10.28
CA ILE A 31 -3.40 4.01 9.18
C ILE A 31 -4.43 3.19 8.39
N PRO A 32 -4.56 3.38 7.07
CA PRO A 32 -5.57 2.71 6.25
C PRO A 32 -5.14 1.26 5.93
N TRP A 33 -5.00 0.41 6.94
CA TRP A 33 -4.48 -0.97 6.83
C TRP A 33 -5.20 -1.78 5.75
N LYS A 34 -6.53 -1.69 5.71
CA LYS A 34 -7.35 -2.42 4.74
C LYS A 34 -7.08 -1.99 3.31
N ASP A 35 -6.89 -0.70 3.07
CA ASP A 35 -6.62 -0.17 1.73
C ASP A 35 -5.21 -0.54 1.27
N ILE A 36 -4.22 -0.51 2.18
CA ILE A 36 -2.84 -0.90 1.89
C ILE A 36 -2.77 -2.39 1.48
N ILE A 37 -3.43 -3.26 2.25
CA ILE A 37 -3.51 -4.70 1.95
C ILE A 37 -4.33 -4.93 0.67
N GLY A 38 -5.43 -4.20 0.50
CA GLY A 38 -6.30 -4.26 -0.68
C GLY A 38 -5.57 -3.88 -1.97
N MET A 39 -4.71 -2.86 -1.92
CA MET A 39 -3.88 -2.45 -3.05
C MET A 39 -2.97 -3.59 -3.50
N ARG A 40 -2.29 -4.28 -2.58
CA ARG A 40 -1.48 -5.46 -2.90
C ARG A 40 -2.32 -6.55 -3.56
N ASN A 41 -3.49 -6.87 -3.03
CA ASN A 41 -4.38 -7.87 -3.62
C ASN A 41 -4.81 -7.51 -5.05
N ARG A 42 -5.09 -6.23 -5.32
CA ARG A 42 -5.44 -5.76 -6.66
C ARG A 42 -4.26 -5.86 -7.63
N LEU A 43 -3.06 -5.51 -7.20
CA LEU A 43 -1.87 -5.55 -8.06
C LEU A 43 -1.45 -6.98 -8.46
N ILE A 44 -1.54 -7.95 -7.54
CA ILE A 44 -1.13 -9.34 -7.81
C ILE A 44 -2.19 -10.19 -8.52
N HIS A 45 -3.45 -9.74 -8.58
CA HIS A 45 -4.55 -10.50 -9.20
C HIS A 45 -5.13 -9.81 -10.43
N GLY A 46 -5.11 -8.48 -10.47
CA GLY A 46 -5.72 -7.68 -11.52
C GLY A 46 -4.81 -7.39 -12.69
N TYR A 47 -3.82 -8.23 -13.04
CA TYR A 47 -2.75 -7.96 -14.02
C TYR A 47 -3.15 -7.11 -15.24
N PHE A 48 -4.29 -7.40 -15.88
CA PHE A 48 -4.77 -6.69 -17.07
C PHE A 48 -5.65 -5.45 -16.77
N GLU A 49 -6.05 -5.28 -15.53
CA GLU A 49 -6.94 -4.23 -15.02
C GLU A 49 -6.18 -3.17 -14.19
N VAL A 50 -4.86 -3.33 -14.02
CA VAL A 50 -4.06 -2.35 -13.27
C VAL A 50 -4.02 -1.03 -14.02
N ASN A 51 -4.66 -0.02 -13.41
CA ASN A 51 -4.57 1.35 -13.88
C ASN A 51 -3.25 1.98 -13.41
N ILE A 52 -2.31 2.17 -14.35
CA ILE A 52 -0.98 2.71 -14.09
C ILE A 52 -1.02 4.17 -13.61
N GLU A 53 -1.97 4.97 -14.07
CA GLU A 53 -2.14 6.35 -13.62
C GLU A 53 -2.52 6.37 -12.13
N LEU A 54 -3.41 5.47 -11.72
CA LEU A 54 -3.78 5.32 -10.31
C LEU A 54 -2.60 4.84 -9.47
N VAL A 55 -1.80 3.90 -9.97
CA VAL A 55 -0.56 3.46 -9.29
C VAL A 55 0.38 4.65 -9.07
N TRP A 56 0.57 5.49 -10.09
CA TRP A 56 1.44 6.66 -9.96
C TRP A 56 0.87 7.71 -9.01
N ASN A 57 -0.44 7.91 -9.00
CA ASN A 57 -1.12 8.75 -8.02
C ASN A 57 -0.90 8.23 -6.59
N THR A 58 -0.99 6.92 -6.36
CA THR A 58 -0.68 6.30 -5.07
C THR A 58 0.74 6.64 -4.61
N VAL A 59 1.72 6.53 -5.51
CA VAL A 59 3.12 6.84 -5.20
C VAL A 59 3.32 8.32 -4.87
N LYS A 60 2.69 9.22 -5.63
CA LYS A 60 2.92 10.66 -5.48
C LYS A 60 2.13 11.30 -4.35
N ASN A 61 0.91 10.83 -4.09
CA ASN A 61 -0.03 11.52 -3.22
C ASN A 61 -0.39 10.71 -1.98
N ASN A 62 -0.48 9.38 -2.06
CA ASN A 62 -0.90 8.55 -0.92
C ASN A 62 0.28 8.06 -0.07
N LEU A 63 1.35 7.56 -0.68
CA LEU A 63 2.51 7.05 0.07
C LEU A 63 3.20 8.11 0.94
N PRO A 64 3.39 9.39 0.51
CA PRO A 64 3.98 10.40 1.38
C PRO A 64 3.11 10.69 2.62
N GLN A 65 1.79 10.71 2.46
CA GLN A 65 0.87 10.89 3.60
C GLN A 65 0.93 9.69 4.54
N LEU A 66 1.00 8.47 4.01
CA LEU A 66 1.17 7.26 4.80
C LEU A 66 2.48 7.29 5.61
N LEU A 67 3.58 7.73 5.01
CA LEU A 67 4.86 7.87 5.69
C LEU A 67 4.77 8.85 6.88
N LEU A 68 4.06 9.97 6.73
CA LEU A 68 3.83 10.93 7.81
C LEU A 68 3.03 10.36 8.97
N LEU A 69 2.13 9.39 8.73
CA LEU A 69 1.43 8.68 9.80
C LEU A 69 2.39 7.77 10.56
N PHE A 70 3.22 7.02 9.86
CA PHE A 70 4.21 6.12 10.48
C PHE A 70 5.30 6.86 11.27
N GLN A 71 5.70 8.06 10.86
CA GLN A 71 6.69 8.87 11.59
C GLN A 71 6.17 9.41 12.93
N LYS A 72 4.87 9.37 13.17
CA LYS A 72 4.25 9.82 14.42
C LYS A 72 4.08 8.68 15.44
N LEU A 73 4.34 7.44 15.04
CA LEU A 73 4.35 6.26 15.89
C LEU A 73 5.64 6.16 16.71
#